data_AF-A0A9J6ETL7-F1
#
_entry.id   AF-A0A9J6ETL7-F1
#
_cell.length_a   1.000
_cell.length_b   1.000
_cell.length_c   1.000
_cell.angle_alpha   90.00
_cell.angle_beta   90.00
_cell.angle_gamma   90.00
#
_symmetry.space_group_name_H-M   'P 1'
#
loop_
_entity.id
_entity.type
_entity.pdbx_description
1 polymer ?
#
loop_
_entity_poly.entity_id
_entity_poly.type
_entity_poly.pdbx_seq_one_letter_code
_entity_poly.pdbx_strand_id
1 'polypeptide(L)'
;MLSATTITPYFGVSSCIEARGFHRRPIYNIYHMTNAIWQVDEAMELGANAIESDVAFDKDGSAAWFYHGAPCDCFRRCQRYEEVPTLLRYLRRTTVPVHKALNVLLSVASVDDKELLLGATETIRREMPEMMAKIGFDVSGNSELDPIENLYRELHIDGHRWQGDGATNCISYARTSWRINSIIENRDAGEPSNFIEKAYQWTVDMPKHLRLALRCEFESPVRYTFDVLNV
;
A
#
# COMPACT_ATOMS: atom_id res chain seq x y z
N MET A 1 27.32 7.82 -50.64
CA MET A 1 27.14 7.32 -49.26
C MET A 1 25.86 7.95 -48.71
N LEU A 2 24.80 7.17 -48.61
CA LEU A 2 23.52 7.60 -48.04
C LEU A 2 23.39 6.90 -46.68
N SER A 3 23.37 7.69 -45.60
CA SER A 3 23.08 7.22 -44.25
C SER A 3 21.57 7.27 -44.05
N ALA A 4 20.94 6.12 -43.85
CA ALA A 4 19.55 6.03 -43.46
C ALA A 4 19.48 5.84 -41.94
N THR A 5 19.06 6.88 -41.23
CA THR A 5 18.70 6.78 -39.81
C THR A 5 17.30 6.19 -39.72
N THR A 6 17.18 4.94 -39.29
CA THR A 6 15.88 4.31 -39.04
C THR A 6 15.35 4.80 -37.70
N ILE A 7 14.32 5.64 -37.73
CA ILE A 7 13.48 5.93 -36.56
C ILE A 7 12.56 4.72 -36.38
N THR A 8 12.83 3.91 -35.37
CA THR A 8 11.89 2.86 -34.95
C THR A 8 10.67 3.49 -34.28
N PRO A 9 9.45 3.15 -34.71
CA PRO A 9 8.24 3.65 -34.09
C PRO A 9 8.08 3.06 -32.68
N TYR A 10 7.88 3.92 -31.68
CA TYR A 10 7.39 3.55 -30.36
C TYR A 10 5.96 3.02 -30.51
N PHE A 11 5.81 1.72 -30.71
CA PHE A 11 4.54 1.04 -30.48
C PHE A 11 4.44 0.71 -29.00
N GLY A 12 3.68 1.54 -28.28
CA GLY A 12 3.35 1.34 -26.88
C GLY A 12 2.53 0.08 -26.68
N VAL A 13 3.22 -1.02 -26.39
CA VAL A 13 2.70 -2.09 -25.56
C VAL A 13 3.59 -2.05 -24.33
N SER A 14 3.12 -1.43 -23.25
CA SER A 14 3.83 -1.46 -21.96
C SER A 14 3.69 -2.88 -21.40
N SER A 15 4.51 -3.79 -21.92
CA SER A 15 4.86 -5.02 -21.23
C SER A 15 5.91 -4.64 -20.19
N CYS A 16 5.68 -5.07 -18.97
CA CYS A 16 6.69 -5.04 -17.92
C CYS A 16 7.96 -5.80 -18.44
N ILE A 17 9.14 -5.48 -17.91
CA ILE A 17 10.45 -5.86 -18.47
C ILE A 17 10.88 -7.25 -17.96
N GLU A 18 10.89 -8.32 -18.77
CA GLU A 18 11.33 -9.67 -18.37
C GLU A 18 12.57 -9.71 -17.44
N ALA A 19 12.44 -10.24 -16.21
CA ALA A 19 13.59 -10.49 -15.33
C ALA A 19 13.95 -11.97 -15.12
N ARG A 20 15.21 -12.12 -14.75
CA ARG A 20 15.93 -13.36 -14.54
C ARG A 20 16.12 -13.60 -13.04
N GLY A 21 15.58 -14.71 -12.52
CA GLY A 21 15.95 -15.26 -11.21
C GLY A 21 14.80 -15.93 -10.45
N PHE A 22 14.95 -17.21 -10.08
CA PHE A 22 13.93 -18.02 -9.41
C PHE A 22 14.02 -18.00 -7.87
N HIS A 23 14.04 -16.82 -7.25
CA HIS A 23 13.81 -16.71 -5.79
C HIS A 23 12.39 -16.22 -5.53
N ARG A 24 11.62 -16.97 -4.71
CA ARG A 24 10.26 -16.60 -4.34
C ARG A 24 10.29 -15.31 -3.51
N ARG A 25 9.57 -14.28 -3.96
CA ARG A 25 9.37 -13.03 -3.21
C ARG A 25 8.19 -13.21 -2.25
N PRO A 26 8.27 -12.70 -1.00
CA PRO A 26 7.09 -12.59 -0.16
C PRO A 26 6.10 -11.62 -0.82
N ILE A 27 4.81 -11.85 -0.62
CA ILE A 27 3.69 -11.05 -1.14
C ILE A 27 2.70 -10.81 0.01
N TYR A 28 2.23 -9.59 0.18
CA TYR A 28 1.06 -9.28 1.00
C TYR A 28 -0.20 -9.29 0.13
N ASN A 29 -1.12 -10.19 0.47
CA ASN A 29 -2.49 -10.22 -0.02
C ASN A 29 -3.33 -9.45 0.99
N ILE A 30 -3.63 -8.19 0.66
CA ILE A 30 -4.26 -7.24 1.58
C ILE A 30 -5.76 -7.19 1.29
N TYR A 31 -6.60 -7.51 2.26
CA TYR A 31 -8.05 -7.46 2.08
C TYR A 31 -8.56 -6.03 2.24
N HIS A 32 -9.20 -5.49 1.20
CA HIS A 32 -9.63 -4.09 1.13
C HIS A 32 -10.83 -3.77 2.05
N MET A 33 -10.90 -2.57 2.62
CA MET A 33 -12.04 -1.97 3.33
C MET A 33 -12.62 -2.94 4.37
N THR A 34 -11.72 -3.46 5.21
CA THR A 34 -11.98 -4.42 6.29
C THR A 34 -12.33 -3.65 7.56
N ASN A 35 -13.55 -3.13 7.61
CA ASN A 35 -13.96 -2.20 8.67
C ASN A 35 -14.79 -2.86 9.78
N ALA A 36 -14.98 -4.18 9.73
CA ALA A 36 -15.70 -4.92 10.75
C ALA A 36 -15.05 -6.24 11.13
N ILE A 37 -15.29 -6.71 12.36
CA ILE A 37 -14.66 -7.92 12.91
C ILE A 37 -14.90 -9.14 12.01
N TRP A 38 -16.14 -9.33 11.56
CA TRP A 38 -16.49 -10.46 10.69
C TRP A 38 -15.78 -10.39 9.32
N GLN A 39 -15.42 -9.20 8.83
CA GLN A 39 -14.64 -9.05 7.60
C GLN A 39 -13.18 -9.45 7.82
N VAL A 40 -12.65 -9.28 9.04
CA VAL A 40 -11.31 -9.78 9.37
C VAL A 40 -11.28 -11.30 9.28
N ASP A 41 -12.28 -11.97 9.84
CA ASP A 41 -12.37 -13.43 9.80
C ASP A 41 -12.54 -13.94 8.36
N GLU A 42 -13.43 -13.31 7.59
CA GLU A 42 -13.63 -13.58 6.17
C GLU A 42 -12.34 -13.39 5.36
N ALA A 43 -11.62 -12.29 5.56
CA ALA A 43 -10.35 -12.01 4.90
C ALA A 43 -9.33 -13.13 5.15
N MET A 44 -9.18 -13.56 6.41
CA MET A 44 -8.24 -14.62 6.76
C MET A 44 -8.66 -15.98 6.20
N GLU A 45 -9.96 -16.29 6.19
CA GLU A 45 -10.50 -17.52 5.60
C GLU A 45 -10.26 -17.59 4.08
N LEU A 46 -10.34 -16.44 3.40
CA LEU A 46 -10.04 -16.30 1.97
C LEU A 46 -8.53 -16.29 1.66
N GLY A 47 -7.67 -16.36 2.68
CA GLY A 47 -6.22 -16.44 2.52
C GLY A 47 -5.52 -15.09 2.40
N ALA A 48 -6.14 -14.00 2.85
CA ALA A 48 -5.44 -12.74 3.07
C ALA A 48 -4.41 -12.91 4.20
N ASN A 49 -3.29 -12.19 4.11
CA ASN A 49 -2.27 -12.15 5.15
C ASN A 49 -2.04 -10.73 5.70
N ALA A 50 -2.86 -9.78 5.22
CA ALA A 50 -2.97 -8.41 5.70
C ALA A 50 -4.39 -7.91 5.44
N ILE A 51 -4.79 -6.86 6.14
CA ILE A 51 -6.07 -6.16 5.94
C ILE A 51 -5.80 -4.67 5.86
N GLU A 52 -6.65 -3.96 5.12
CA GLU A 52 -6.75 -2.51 5.12
C GLU A 52 -8.07 -2.12 5.82
N SER A 53 -8.04 -1.08 6.64
CA SER A 53 -9.19 -0.60 7.41
C SER A 53 -9.18 0.93 7.44
N ASP A 54 -10.27 1.53 6.99
CA ASP A 54 -10.45 2.98 6.93
C ASP A 54 -10.71 3.56 8.32
N VAL A 55 -9.96 4.58 8.72
CA VAL A 55 -10.18 5.26 10.01
C VAL A 55 -10.94 6.55 9.79
N ALA A 56 -12.13 6.66 10.40
CA ALA A 56 -12.93 7.87 10.41
C ALA A 56 -12.73 8.64 11.73
N PHE A 57 -12.58 9.96 11.58
CA PHE A 57 -12.36 10.89 12.68
C PHE A 57 -13.64 11.65 13.00
N ASP A 58 -13.92 11.81 14.29
CA ASP A 58 -14.95 12.71 14.79
C ASP A 58 -14.50 14.18 14.61
N LYS A 59 -15.44 15.12 14.79
CA LYS A 59 -15.19 16.56 14.60
C LYS A 59 -14.11 17.14 15.52
N ASP A 60 -13.84 16.47 16.63
CA ASP A 60 -12.80 16.86 17.58
C ASP A 60 -11.43 16.24 17.26
N GLY A 61 -11.32 15.49 16.15
CA GLY A 61 -10.10 14.81 15.73
C GLY A 61 -9.89 13.44 16.38
N SER A 62 -10.85 12.91 17.14
CA SER A 62 -10.77 11.57 17.71
C SER A 62 -10.98 10.49 16.65
N ALA A 63 -10.07 9.52 16.55
CA ALA A 63 -10.27 8.32 15.73
C ALA A 63 -11.35 7.43 16.36
N ALA A 64 -12.57 7.50 15.84
CA ALA A 64 -13.74 6.92 16.48
C ALA A 64 -14.15 5.59 15.85
N TRP A 65 -14.09 5.49 14.52
CA TRP A 65 -14.63 4.36 13.77
C TRP A 65 -13.64 3.81 12.76
N PHE A 66 -13.66 2.50 12.59
CA PHE A 66 -13.26 1.91 11.33
C PHE A 66 -14.47 1.98 10.39
N TYR A 67 -14.44 2.86 9.39
CA TYR A 67 -15.58 3.14 8.52
C TYR A 67 -15.18 3.92 7.28
N HIS A 68 -15.61 3.43 6.11
CA HIS A 68 -15.38 4.07 4.81
C HIS A 68 -16.49 5.08 4.46
N GLY A 69 -17.76 4.63 4.46
CA GLY A 69 -18.88 5.41 3.94
C GLY A 69 -18.97 5.43 2.41
N ALA A 70 -20.03 6.04 1.87
CA ALA A 70 -20.24 6.11 0.41
C ALA A 70 -19.65 7.41 -0.17
N PRO A 71 -19.11 7.41 -1.41
CA PRO A 71 -18.94 6.27 -2.32
C PRO A 71 -17.78 5.35 -1.93
N CYS A 72 -17.84 4.06 -2.27
CA CYS A 72 -16.73 3.10 -2.14
C CYS A 72 -16.62 2.22 -3.39
N ASP A 73 -15.72 1.24 -3.36
CA ASP A 73 -15.54 0.25 -4.44
C ASP A 73 -16.85 -0.36 -4.95
N CYS A 74 -16.88 -0.58 -6.26
CA CYS A 74 -18.04 -1.09 -6.98
C CYS A 74 -18.51 -2.41 -6.38
N PHE A 75 -19.84 -2.53 -6.25
CA PHE A 75 -20.53 -3.70 -5.71
C PHE A 75 -20.24 -4.02 -4.24
N ARG A 76 -19.60 -3.12 -3.49
CA ARG A 76 -19.35 -3.29 -2.05
C ARG A 76 -20.39 -2.60 -1.18
N ARG A 77 -20.55 -3.14 0.04
CA ARG A 77 -21.31 -2.49 1.10
C ARG A 77 -20.37 -1.58 1.89
N CYS A 78 -20.43 -0.28 1.62
CA CYS A 78 -19.56 0.74 2.24
C CYS A 78 -19.90 1.06 3.71
N GLN A 79 -21.01 0.51 4.22
CA GLN A 79 -21.61 0.90 5.50
C GLN A 79 -21.18 0.00 6.67
N ARG A 80 -20.16 -0.84 6.47
CA ARG A 80 -19.64 -1.72 7.54
C ARG A 80 -18.70 -0.91 8.42
N TYR A 81 -18.84 -1.09 9.74
CA TYR A 81 -18.03 -0.36 10.71
C TYR A 81 -17.88 -1.11 12.03
N GLU A 82 -16.87 -0.72 12.78
CA GLU A 82 -16.64 -1.03 14.18
C GLU A 82 -16.03 0.19 14.88
N GLU A 83 -16.19 0.29 16.20
CA GLU A 83 -15.43 1.27 16.97
C GLU A 83 -13.93 0.93 16.93
N VAL A 84 -13.07 1.94 16.82
CA VAL A 84 -11.61 1.77 16.84
C VAL A 84 -11.12 0.89 18.00
N PRO A 85 -11.47 1.16 19.29
CA PRO A 85 -11.02 0.31 20.39
C PRO A 85 -11.56 -1.12 20.32
N THR A 86 -12.70 -1.35 19.67
CA THR A 86 -13.32 -2.67 19.56
C THR A 86 -12.56 -3.54 18.57
N LEU A 87 -12.30 -3.04 17.36
CA LEU A 87 -11.55 -3.79 16.36
C LEU A 87 -10.08 -3.99 16.77
N LEU A 88 -9.41 -2.97 17.30
CA LEU A 88 -8.02 -3.13 17.77
C LEU A 88 -7.89 -4.17 18.90
N ARG A 89 -8.88 -4.23 19.80
CA ARG A 89 -8.92 -5.26 20.86
C ARG A 89 -9.15 -6.65 20.29
N TYR A 90 -9.95 -6.78 19.24
CA TYR A 90 -10.13 -8.02 18.50
C TYR A 90 -8.81 -8.47 17.84
N LEU A 91 -8.19 -7.60 17.04
CA LEU A 91 -6.91 -7.87 16.36
C LEU A 91 -5.81 -8.24 17.35
N ARG A 92 -5.73 -7.54 18.49
CA ARG A 92 -4.78 -7.88 19.55
C ARG A 92 -4.99 -9.30 20.09
N ARG A 93 -6.24 -9.76 20.26
CA ARG A 93 -6.52 -11.11 20.77
C ARG A 93 -6.15 -12.20 19.76
N THR A 94 -6.33 -11.94 18.47
CA THR A 94 -6.07 -12.92 17.40
C THR A 94 -4.60 -12.99 16.97
N THR A 95 -3.77 -11.99 17.31
CA THR A 95 -2.36 -11.87 16.88
C THR A 95 -1.32 -12.08 18.00
N VAL A 96 -1.70 -12.56 19.19
CA VAL A 96 -0.79 -12.83 20.32
C VAL A 96 -0.12 -14.21 20.18
N PRO A 97 1.20 -14.37 20.42
CA PRO A 97 2.09 -13.50 21.23
C PRO A 97 2.77 -12.34 20.48
N VAL A 98 3.44 -11.42 21.18
CA VAL A 98 4.08 -10.19 20.62
C VAL A 98 5.08 -10.44 19.49
N HIS A 99 5.73 -11.61 19.38
CA HIS A 99 6.55 -11.95 18.22
C HIS A 99 5.73 -12.27 16.95
N LYS A 100 4.40 -12.40 17.10
CA LYS A 100 3.37 -12.39 16.06
C LYS A 100 2.61 -11.05 15.99
N ALA A 101 3.05 -10.02 16.74
CA ALA A 101 2.40 -8.72 16.71
C ALA A 101 2.38 -8.18 15.28
N LEU A 102 1.19 -7.73 14.88
CA LEU A 102 0.90 -7.12 13.59
C LEU A 102 1.86 -5.95 13.36
N ASN A 103 2.48 -5.89 12.17
CA ASN A 103 3.06 -4.63 11.70
C ASN A 103 1.90 -3.76 11.22
N VAL A 104 1.94 -2.47 11.54
CA VAL A 104 0.88 -1.52 11.19
C VAL A 104 1.44 -0.56 10.14
N LEU A 105 0.70 -0.36 9.05
CA LEU A 105 0.98 0.67 8.07
C LEU A 105 0.09 1.87 8.35
N LEU A 106 0.67 3.04 8.63
CA LEU A 106 -0.06 4.30 8.70
C LEU A 106 -0.09 4.91 7.30
N SER A 107 -1.25 4.85 6.66
CA SER A 107 -1.47 5.44 5.33
C SER A 107 -2.25 6.75 5.46
N VAL A 108 -1.77 7.79 4.78
CA VAL A 108 -2.52 9.05 4.58
C VAL A 108 -2.82 9.25 3.10
N ALA A 109 -3.88 10.01 2.80
CA ALA A 109 -4.30 10.22 1.42
C ALA A 109 -3.35 11.16 0.67
N SER A 110 -2.96 12.27 1.30
CA SER A 110 -2.10 13.30 0.68
C SER A 110 -0.89 13.62 1.54
N VAL A 111 0.14 14.20 0.91
CA VAL A 111 1.25 14.85 1.63
C VAL A 111 0.80 16.03 2.49
N ASP A 112 -0.38 16.58 2.21
CA ASP A 112 -0.99 17.65 3.01
C ASP A 112 -1.44 17.16 4.39
N ASP A 113 -1.70 15.86 4.55
CA ASP A 113 -2.14 15.23 5.81
C ASP A 113 -0.97 14.95 6.77
N LYS A 114 0.19 15.59 6.56
CA LYS A 114 1.43 15.33 7.31
C LYS A 114 1.31 15.48 8.82
N GLU A 115 0.41 16.35 9.28
CA GLU A 115 0.18 16.58 10.71
C GLU A 115 -0.35 15.32 11.41
N LEU A 116 -1.10 14.47 10.70
CA LEU A 116 -1.56 13.19 11.23
C LEU A 116 -0.39 12.23 11.46
N LEU A 117 0.50 12.09 10.47
CA LEU A 117 1.70 11.26 10.61
C LEU A 117 2.63 11.80 11.70
N LEU A 118 2.83 13.12 11.75
CA LEU A 118 3.64 13.76 12.78
C LEU A 118 3.08 13.48 14.18
N GLY A 119 1.80 13.80 14.42
CA GLY A 119 1.18 13.60 15.73
C GLY A 119 1.14 12.14 16.17
N ALA A 120 0.87 11.21 15.25
CA ALA A 120 0.90 9.79 15.53
C ALA A 120 2.31 9.31 15.90
N THR A 121 3.33 9.69 15.13
CA THR A 121 4.71 9.26 15.39
C THR A 121 5.29 9.87 16.65
N GLU A 122 5.02 11.14 16.94
CA GLU A 122 5.42 11.78 18.20
C GLU A 122 4.78 11.08 19.41
N THR A 123 3.49 10.77 19.32
CA THR A 123 2.76 10.07 20.38
C THR A 123 3.31 8.67 20.60
N ILE A 124 3.52 7.89 19.54
CA ILE A 124 4.08 6.53 19.66
C ILE A 124 5.50 6.57 20.23
N ARG A 125 6.36 7.48 19.75
CA ARG A 125 7.73 7.64 20.28
C ARG A 125 7.74 8.01 21.77
N ARG A 126 6.75 8.78 22.23
CA ARG A 126 6.64 9.20 23.64
C ARG A 126 6.09 8.09 24.53
N GLU A 127 5.00 7.45 24.12
CA GLU A 127 4.25 6.51 24.97
C GLU A 127 4.75 5.07 24.87
N MET A 128 5.17 4.63 23.67
CA MET A 128 5.53 3.23 23.36
C MET A 128 6.63 3.17 22.28
N PRO A 129 7.85 3.65 22.55
CA PRO A 129 8.91 3.80 21.54
C PRO A 129 9.28 2.51 20.81
N GLU A 130 9.19 1.36 21.47
CA GLU A 130 9.44 0.04 20.88
C GLU A 130 8.47 -0.31 19.74
N MET A 131 7.28 0.29 19.72
CA MET A 131 6.29 0.08 18.67
C MET A 131 6.72 0.70 17.35
N MET A 132 7.62 1.69 17.33
CA MET A 132 8.13 2.27 16.09
C MET A 132 8.76 1.23 15.15
N ALA A 133 9.35 0.16 15.70
CA ALA A 133 9.88 -0.95 14.91
C ALA A 133 8.79 -1.76 14.17
N LYS A 134 7.52 -1.53 14.48
CA LYS A 134 6.33 -2.19 13.92
C LYS A 134 5.48 -1.25 13.07
N ILE A 135 5.84 0.02 12.96
CA ILE A 135 5.11 1.02 12.17
C ILE A 135 5.80 1.23 10.82
N GLY A 136 5.03 1.16 9.75
CA GLY A 136 5.38 1.64 8.42
C GLY A 136 4.52 2.82 8.00
N PHE A 137 4.87 3.42 6.86
CA PHE A 137 4.25 4.64 6.34
C PHE A 137 3.90 4.52 4.87
N ASP A 138 2.81 5.16 4.46
CA ASP A 138 2.37 5.26 3.08
C ASP A 138 1.63 6.59 2.81
N VAL A 139 1.73 7.07 1.57
CA VAL A 139 0.88 8.14 1.02
C VAL A 139 0.12 7.56 -0.16
N SER A 140 -1.14 7.16 0.06
CA SER A 140 -1.90 6.27 -0.84
C SER A 140 -2.60 6.99 -1.99
N GLY A 141 -2.88 8.30 -1.88
CA GLY A 141 -3.72 9.06 -2.82
C GLY A 141 -3.07 9.40 -4.17
N ASN A 142 -2.02 8.67 -4.56
CA ASN A 142 -1.26 8.86 -5.80
C ASN A 142 -0.58 10.24 -5.94
N SER A 143 -0.17 10.88 -4.84
CA SER A 143 0.70 12.05 -4.92
C SER A 143 1.97 11.74 -5.72
N GLU A 144 2.58 12.77 -6.31
CA GLU A 144 3.86 12.65 -7.01
C GLU A 144 4.95 12.15 -6.04
N LEU A 145 5.95 11.41 -6.56
CA LEU A 145 6.95 10.77 -5.71
C LEU A 145 7.88 11.78 -5.01
N ASP A 146 8.26 12.87 -5.68
CA ASP A 146 9.18 13.88 -5.09
C ASP A 146 8.57 14.56 -3.85
N PRO A 147 7.29 15.03 -3.85
CA PRO A 147 6.62 15.49 -2.63
C PRO A 147 6.60 14.46 -1.50
N ILE A 148 6.36 13.18 -1.82
CA ILE A 148 6.33 12.10 -0.81
C ILE A 148 7.72 11.90 -0.20
N GLU A 149 8.77 11.90 -1.01
CA GLU A 149 10.15 11.82 -0.52
C GLU A 149 10.49 12.99 0.41
N ASN A 150 10.10 14.21 0.03
CA ASN A 150 10.31 15.40 0.85
C ASN A 150 9.56 15.34 2.18
N LEU A 151 8.33 14.83 2.17
CA LEU A 151 7.56 14.60 3.40
C LEU A 151 8.29 13.63 4.34
N TYR A 152 8.77 12.49 3.83
CA TYR A 152 9.50 11.53 4.64
C TYR A 152 10.79 12.12 5.21
N ARG A 153 11.50 12.96 4.44
CA ARG A 153 12.68 13.69 4.94
C ARG A 153 12.32 14.69 6.04
N GLU A 154 11.23 15.45 5.87
CA GLU A 154 10.75 16.44 6.85
C GLU A 154 10.37 15.77 8.18
N LEU A 155 9.72 14.61 8.13
CA LEU A 155 9.25 13.88 9.31
C LEU A 155 10.29 12.91 9.91
N HIS A 156 11.50 12.88 9.36
CA HIS A 156 12.56 11.94 9.74
C HIS A 156 12.08 10.47 9.68
N ILE A 157 11.43 10.11 8.58
CA ILE A 157 11.01 8.75 8.23
C ILE A 157 12.04 8.19 7.23
N ASP A 158 12.99 7.41 7.74
CA ASP A 158 14.11 6.84 6.99
C ASP A 158 13.96 5.33 6.71
N GLY A 159 12.85 4.72 7.15
CA GLY A 159 12.58 3.30 7.02
C GLY A 159 11.10 2.96 6.97
N HIS A 160 10.77 1.74 6.55
CA HIS A 160 9.42 1.15 6.54
C HIS A 160 8.44 1.89 5.63
N ARG A 161 8.92 2.35 4.47
CA ARG A 161 8.17 3.16 3.52
C ARG A 161 7.53 2.27 2.44
N TRP A 162 6.21 2.26 2.42
CA TRP A 162 5.42 1.61 1.38
C TRP A 162 4.89 2.68 0.42
N GLN A 163 4.63 2.27 -0.82
CA GLN A 163 4.00 3.14 -1.79
C GLN A 163 2.95 2.41 -2.62
N GLY A 164 1.71 2.87 -2.49
CA GLY A 164 0.60 2.43 -3.33
C GLY A 164 0.55 3.11 -4.70
N ASP A 165 0.05 2.39 -5.71
CA ASP A 165 -0.56 2.97 -6.90
C ASP A 165 -1.92 2.30 -7.15
N GLY A 166 -2.93 3.10 -7.41
CA GLY A 166 -4.25 2.52 -7.52
C GLY A 166 -5.39 3.44 -7.82
N ALA A 167 -6.53 2.82 -8.03
CA ALA A 167 -7.84 3.45 -8.01
C ALA A 167 -8.87 2.41 -7.61
N THR A 168 -10.08 2.89 -7.29
CA THR A 168 -11.23 2.03 -7.07
C THR A 168 -11.36 0.96 -8.16
N ASN A 169 -11.76 -0.24 -7.76
CA ASN A 169 -12.01 -1.36 -8.69
C ASN A 169 -13.01 -0.99 -9.82
N CYS A 170 -13.81 0.06 -9.64
CA CYS A 170 -14.70 0.60 -10.67
C CYS A 170 -13.97 1.09 -11.92
N ILE A 171 -12.71 1.55 -11.79
CA ILE A 171 -11.94 2.15 -12.89
C ILE A 171 -10.49 1.65 -12.95
N SER A 172 -10.07 0.74 -12.08
CA SER A 172 -8.68 0.27 -12.01
C SER A 172 -8.19 -0.33 -13.34
N TYR A 173 -9.07 -0.92 -14.13
CA TYR A 173 -8.78 -1.43 -15.47
C TYR A 173 -8.37 -0.36 -16.49
N ALA A 174 -8.69 0.91 -16.23
CA ALA A 174 -8.35 2.05 -17.09
C ALA A 174 -7.06 2.77 -16.67
N ARG A 175 -6.46 2.39 -15.53
CA ARG A 175 -5.18 2.96 -15.09
C ARG A 175 -4.05 2.50 -15.99
N THR A 176 -3.11 3.42 -16.24
CA THR A 176 -1.89 3.14 -16.98
C THR A 176 -0.81 2.58 -16.04
N SER A 177 0.14 1.84 -16.60
CA SER A 177 1.27 1.24 -15.86
C SER A 177 2.38 2.24 -15.51
N TRP A 178 2.33 3.48 -16.03
CA TRP A 178 3.45 4.42 -15.90
C TRP A 178 3.83 4.70 -14.45
N ARG A 179 2.85 5.05 -13.61
CA ARG A 179 3.13 5.44 -12.22
C ARG A 179 3.63 4.26 -11.38
N ILE A 180 3.00 3.09 -11.51
CA ILE A 180 3.47 1.87 -10.81
C ILE A 180 4.87 1.46 -11.27
N ASN A 181 5.22 1.65 -12.54
CA ASN A 181 6.58 1.41 -13.03
C ASN A 181 7.58 2.37 -12.38
N SER A 182 7.28 3.67 -12.26
CA SER A 182 8.16 4.63 -11.57
C SER A 182 8.34 4.30 -10.08
N ILE A 183 7.32 3.77 -9.43
CA ILE A 183 7.41 3.26 -8.05
C ILE A 183 8.34 2.05 -7.95
N ILE A 184 8.17 1.09 -8.85
CA ILE A 184 9.01 -0.11 -8.93
C ILE A 184 10.46 0.28 -9.21
N GLU A 185 10.69 1.19 -10.17
CA GLU A 185 12.01 1.72 -10.51
C GLU A 185 12.67 2.42 -9.31
N ASN A 186 11.94 3.27 -8.59
CA ASN A 186 12.47 3.90 -7.38
C ASN A 186 12.86 2.84 -6.35
N ARG A 187 11.95 1.92 -6.02
CA ARG A 187 12.20 0.82 -5.05
C ARG A 187 13.45 0.02 -5.40
N ASP A 188 13.67 -0.24 -6.69
CA ASP A 188 14.74 -1.11 -7.17
C ASP A 188 16.06 -0.39 -7.48
N ALA A 189 16.07 0.95 -7.47
CA ALA A 189 17.26 1.76 -7.72
C ALA A 189 18.37 1.52 -6.67
N GLY A 190 18.01 1.04 -5.48
CA GLY A 190 18.92 0.82 -4.36
C GLY A 190 19.38 2.12 -3.70
N GLU A 191 19.91 1.98 -2.48
CA GLU A 191 20.33 3.13 -1.67
C GLU A 191 21.55 3.81 -2.32
N PRO A 192 21.64 5.15 -2.29
CA PRO A 192 20.77 6.11 -1.59
C PRO A 192 19.62 6.66 -2.46
N SER A 193 19.38 6.07 -3.63
CA SER A 193 18.47 6.62 -4.63
C SER A 193 17.01 6.19 -4.43
N ASN A 194 16.76 5.11 -3.69
CA ASN A 194 15.42 4.68 -3.34
C ASN A 194 14.99 5.26 -1.99
N PHE A 195 13.71 5.59 -1.86
CA PHE A 195 13.07 5.75 -0.55
C PHE A 195 11.94 4.75 -0.34
N ILE A 196 11.54 4.03 -1.39
CA ILE A 196 10.46 3.05 -1.33
C ILE A 196 11.06 1.67 -1.02
N GLU A 197 10.48 0.97 -0.04
CA GLU A 197 10.91 -0.38 0.36
C GLU A 197 9.90 -1.46 -0.07
N LYS A 198 8.62 -1.09 -0.20
CA LYS A 198 7.56 -1.96 -0.73
C LYS A 198 6.62 -1.17 -1.62
N ALA A 199 6.16 -1.83 -2.67
CA ALA A 199 5.22 -1.25 -3.62
C ALA A 199 3.93 -2.07 -3.60
N TYR A 200 2.76 -1.44 -3.74
CA TYR A 200 1.53 -2.21 -3.82
C TYR A 200 0.55 -1.61 -4.82
N GLN A 201 -0.32 -2.46 -5.36
CA GLN A 201 -1.37 -2.05 -6.27
C GLN A 201 -2.75 -2.25 -5.66
N TRP A 202 -3.63 -1.28 -5.86
CA TRP A 202 -5.01 -1.33 -5.39
C TRP A 202 -6.02 -0.75 -6.39
N THR A 203 -7.28 -1.15 -6.42
CA THR A 203 -7.84 -2.44 -5.97
C THR A 203 -7.88 -3.43 -7.15
N VAL A 204 -7.46 -4.68 -6.96
CA VAL A 204 -7.20 -5.65 -8.04
C VAL A 204 -8.06 -6.91 -7.96
N ASP A 205 -9.32 -6.85 -8.37
CA ASP A 205 -10.24 -7.98 -8.14
C ASP A 205 -10.26 -9.05 -9.26
N MET A 206 -9.75 -8.71 -10.44
CA MET A 206 -9.81 -9.63 -11.58
C MET A 206 -8.57 -10.54 -11.62
N PRO A 207 -8.72 -11.88 -11.74
CA PRO A 207 -7.58 -12.79 -11.84
C PRO A 207 -6.59 -12.47 -12.96
N LYS A 208 -7.02 -11.79 -14.03
CA LYS A 208 -6.14 -11.32 -15.10
C LYS A 208 -5.26 -10.17 -14.61
N HIS A 209 -5.84 -9.18 -13.93
CA HIS A 209 -5.10 -8.03 -13.39
C HIS A 209 -4.19 -8.44 -12.24
N LEU A 210 -4.64 -9.35 -11.36
CA LEU A 210 -3.80 -9.91 -10.31
C LEU A 210 -2.55 -10.57 -10.90
N ARG A 211 -2.70 -11.39 -11.96
CA ARG A 211 -1.54 -12.01 -12.64
C ARG A 211 -0.63 -10.98 -13.31
N LEU A 212 -1.18 -9.87 -13.82
CA LEU A 212 -0.38 -8.81 -14.42
C LEU A 212 0.41 -8.04 -13.36
N ALA A 213 -0.26 -7.68 -12.26
CA ALA A 213 0.35 -7.03 -11.10
C ALA A 213 1.55 -7.86 -10.62
N LEU A 214 1.34 -9.15 -10.34
CA LEU A 214 2.37 -10.10 -9.95
C LEU A 214 3.51 -10.22 -10.98
N ARG A 215 3.21 -10.22 -12.29
CA ARG A 215 4.22 -10.34 -13.35
C ARG A 215 5.13 -9.13 -13.42
N CYS A 216 4.58 -7.92 -13.29
CA CYS A 216 5.38 -6.69 -13.26
C CYS A 216 6.37 -6.67 -12.08
N GLU A 217 6.16 -7.49 -11.05
CA GLU A 217 7.12 -7.69 -9.96
C GLU A 217 8.26 -8.65 -10.31
N PHE A 218 7.96 -9.75 -10.99
CA PHE A 218 8.94 -10.80 -11.33
C PHE A 218 10.01 -10.33 -12.33
N GLU A 219 9.85 -9.09 -12.78
CA GLU A 219 10.53 -8.39 -13.84
C GLU A 219 11.53 -7.33 -13.33
N SER A 220 11.68 -7.26 -12.01
CA SER A 220 12.71 -6.49 -11.32
C SER A 220 13.89 -7.36 -10.86
N PRO A 221 15.15 -6.91 -10.97
CA PRO A 221 16.33 -7.64 -10.49
C PRO A 221 16.58 -7.56 -8.97
N VAL A 222 15.82 -6.77 -8.20
CA VAL A 222 16.11 -6.47 -6.78
C VAL A 222 15.03 -7.04 -5.83
N ARG A 223 15.47 -7.43 -4.63
CA ARG A 223 14.71 -8.24 -3.65
C ARG A 223 13.80 -7.39 -2.76
N TYR A 224 12.64 -6.97 -3.24
CA TYR A 224 11.59 -6.41 -2.36
C TYR A 224 10.18 -6.83 -2.79
N THR A 225 9.26 -6.73 -1.81
CA THR A 225 7.87 -7.21 -1.82
C THR A 225 7.01 -6.32 -2.72
N PHE A 226 6.13 -6.91 -3.52
CA PHE A 226 5.00 -6.18 -4.10
C PHE A 226 3.71 -6.86 -3.67
N ASP A 227 2.73 -6.00 -3.39
CA ASP A 227 1.56 -6.37 -2.62
C ASP A 227 0.30 -6.01 -3.37
N VAL A 228 -0.75 -6.78 -3.16
CA VAL A 228 -2.00 -6.59 -3.89
C VAL A 228 -3.14 -6.43 -2.90
N LEU A 229 -3.83 -5.30 -3.02
CA LEU A 229 -5.07 -5.06 -2.32
C LEU A 229 -6.22 -5.68 -3.13
N ASN A 230 -6.81 -6.75 -2.60
CA ASN A 230 -7.88 -7.53 -3.23
C ASN A 230 -9.15 -7.49 -2.39
N VAL A 231 -10.30 -7.74 -3.04
CA VAL A 231 -11.62 -7.98 -2.42
C VAL A 231 -11.94 -9.47 -2.40
#